data_AF-A0A0B1S3X4-F1
#
_entry.id   AF-A0A0B1S3X4-F1
#
_cell.length_a   1.000
_cell.length_b   1.000
_cell.length_c   1.000
_cell.angle_alpha   90.00
_cell.angle_beta   90.00
_cell.angle_gamma   90.00
#
_symmetry.space_group_name_H-M   'P 1'
#
loop_
_entity.id
_entity.type
_entity.pdbx_description
1 polymer ?
#
loop_
_entity_poly.entity_id
_entity_poly.type
_entity_poly.pdbx_seq_one_letter_code
_entity_poly.pdbx_strand_id
1 'polypeptide(L)' 'MSAGEEYARLRVFASLPQTKRGFPTIITASPNGQKLIYCNGNSVYIVDVENPTDVDIYTEHSVPTTVARMSPSGCAS' A
#
# COMPACT_ATOMS: atom_id res chain seq x y z
N MET A 1 32.84 5.70 1.92
CA MET A 1 32.13 5.30 3.15
C MET A 1 31.01 6.32 3.35
N SER A 2 29.85 6.05 2.74
CA SER A 2 28.72 6.99 2.71
C SER A 2 28.00 7.01 4.05
N ALA A 3 27.61 8.21 4.48
CA ALA A 3 27.02 8.56 5.76
C ALA A 3 26.05 7.50 6.31
N GLY A 4 26.26 7.13 7.57
CA GLY A 4 25.37 6.21 8.28
C GLY A 4 23.96 6.76 8.36
N GLU A 5 22.99 5.91 8.05
CA GLU A 5 21.58 6.22 8.29
C GLU A 5 21.39 6.35 9.80
N GLU A 6 21.13 7.57 10.28
CA GLU A 6 20.93 7.88 11.71
C GLU A 6 19.69 7.16 12.27
N TYR A 7 18.72 6.85 11.41
CA TYR A 7 17.52 6.08 11.74
C TYR A 7 17.13 5.19 10.56
N ALA A 8 16.62 4.00 10.86
CA ALA A 8 16.09 3.05 9.88
C ALA A 8 14.63 2.71 10.19
N ARG A 9 13.81 2.60 9.14
CA ARG A 9 12.42 2.16 9.24
C ARG A 9 12.37 0.64 9.49
N LEU A 10 12.23 0.23 10.74
CA LEU A 10 12.22 -1.19 11.10
C LEU A 10 10.92 -1.90 10.68
N ARG A 11 9.77 -1.30 10.98
CA ARG A 11 8.44 -1.87 10.75
C ARG A 11 7.43 -0.77 10.52
N VAL A 12 6.43 -1.06 9.69
CA VAL A 12 5.31 -0.15 9.44
C VAL A 12 4.01 -0.87 9.74
N PHE A 13 3.15 -0.24 10.53
CA PHE A 13 1.79 -0.71 10.74
C PHE A 13 0.85 0.12 9.88
N ALA A 14 0.30 -0.50 8.83
CA ALA A 14 -0.56 0.18 7.88
C ALA A 14 -1.88 0.63 8.52
N SER A 15 -2.42 1.76 8.04
CA SER A 15 -3.77 2.20 8.35
C SER A 15 -4.80 1.24 7.77
N LEU A 16 -5.95 1.08 8.40
CA LEU A 16 -7.03 0.25 7.86
C LEU A 16 -7.61 0.85 6.55
N PRO A 17 -8.15 0.02 5.65
CA PRO A 17 -8.78 0.49 4.41
C PRO A 17 -9.93 1.46 4.70
N GLN A 18 -10.11 2.46 3.85
CA GLN A 18 -11.19 3.43 4.02
C GLN A 18 -12.55 2.79 3.74
N THR A 19 -13.46 2.86 4.72
CA THR A 19 -14.84 2.38 4.58
C THR A 19 -15.83 3.55 4.65
N LYS A 20 -16.79 3.58 3.72
CA LYS A 20 -17.90 4.54 3.75
C LYS A 20 -19.22 3.78 3.72
N ARG A 21 -20.10 4.06 4.69
CA ARG A 21 -21.42 3.39 4.78
C ARG A 21 -22.19 3.54 3.47
N GLY A 22 -22.70 2.42 2.95
CA GLY A 22 -23.44 2.38 1.68
C GLY A 22 -22.58 2.42 0.42
N PHE A 23 -21.25 2.38 0.55
CA PHE A 23 -20.32 2.29 -0.56
C PHE A 23 -19.37 1.11 -0.38
N PRO A 24 -19.06 0.34 -1.44
CA PRO A 24 -18.12 -0.76 -1.35
C PRO A 24 -16.69 -0.22 -1.17
N THR A 25 -15.93 -0.87 -0.29
CA THR A 25 -14.47 -0.69 -0.20
C THR A 25 -13.81 -1.72 -1.09
N ILE A 26 -13.07 -1.24 -2.09
CA ILE A 26 -12.38 -2.13 -3.03
C ILE A 26 -11.01 -2.48 -2.46
N ILE A 27 -10.82 -3.76 -2.16
CA ILE A 27 -9.54 -4.35 -1.81
C ILE A 27 -9.12 -5.22 -2.98
N THR A 28 -7.89 -5.04 -3.45
CA THR A 28 -7.35 -5.86 -4.52
C THR A 28 -6.11 -6.61 -4.03
N ALA A 29 -5.73 -7.67 -4.73
CA ALA A 29 -4.51 -8.41 -4.46
C ALA A 29 -3.54 -8.22 -5.64
N SER A 30 -2.24 -8.36 -5.37
CA SER A 30 -1.24 -8.46 -6.42
C SER A 30 -1.51 -9.70 -7.30
N PRO A 31 -1.00 -9.76 -8.54
CA PRO A 31 -1.20 -10.91 -9.43
C PRO A 31 -0.74 -12.24 -8.83
N ASN A 32 0.24 -12.19 -7.94
CA ASN A 32 0.78 -13.36 -7.22
C ASN A 32 0.03 -13.65 -5.89
N GLY A 33 -0.95 -12.83 -5.51
CA GLY A 33 -1.77 -12.99 -4.31
C GLY A 33 -1.07 -12.69 -2.97
N GLN A 34 0.23 -12.35 -2.98
CA GLN A 34 1.03 -12.17 -1.77
C GLN A 34 0.83 -10.81 -1.10
N LYS A 35 0.35 -9.80 -1.84
CA LYS A 35 0.19 -8.44 -1.33
C LYS A 35 -1.23 -7.95 -1.52
N LEU A 36 -1.79 -7.37 -0.47
CA LEU A 36 -3.09 -6.68 -0.48
C LEU A 36 -2.88 -5.21 -0.78
N ILE A 37 -3.76 -4.66 -1.61
CA ILE A 37 -3.70 -3.28 -2.07
C ILE A 37 -5.03 -2.62 -1.78
N TYR A 38 -4.99 -1.51 -1.05
CA TYR A 38 -6.16 -0.71 -0.72
C TYR A 38 -5.80 0.77 -0.56
N CYS A 39 -6.82 1.61 -0.57
CA CYS A 39 -6.69 3.05 -0.47
C CYS A 39 -7.17 3.55 0.90
N ASN A 40 -6.47 4.54 1.46
CA ASN A 40 -6.94 5.32 2.58
C ASN A 40 -6.52 6.79 2.40
N GLY A 41 -7.51 7.69 2.35
CA GLY A 41 -7.26 9.10 2.09
C GLY A 41 -6.71 9.29 0.68
N ASN A 42 -5.53 9.89 0.57
CA ASN A 42 -4.79 10.09 -0.68
C ASN A 42 -3.62 9.10 -0.85
N SER A 43 -3.57 8.07 -0.01
CA SER A 43 -2.46 7.12 0.05
C SER A 43 -2.92 5.74 -0.43
N VAL A 44 -2.05 5.05 -1.16
CA VAL A 44 -2.23 3.65 -1.54
C VAL A 44 -1.31 2.81 -0.67
N TYR A 45 -1.88 1.79 -0.02
CA TYR A 45 -1.17 0.87 0.85
C TYR A 45 -1.03 -0.46 0.14
N ILE A 46 0.20 -0.97 0.07
CA ILE A 46 0.52 -2.31 -0.39
C ILE A 46 1.08 -3.06 0.81
N VAL A 47 0.31 -4.01 1.32
CA VAL A 47 0.62 -4.76 2.55
C VAL A 47 0.88 -6.21 2.21
N ASP A 48 1.98 -6.77 2.71
CA ASP A 48 2.24 -8.20 2.58
C ASP A 48 1.30 -9.03 3.47
N VAL A 49 0.72 -10.09 2.92
CA VAL A 49 -0.23 -10.95 3.64
C VAL A 49 0.47 -11.81 4.70
N GLU A 50 1.69 -12.25 4.42
CA GLU A 50 2.48 -13.06 5.35
C GLU A 50 3.18 -12.18 6.38
N ASN A 51 3.63 -11.00 5.98
CA ASN A 51 4.35 -10.05 6.82
C ASN A 51 3.63 -8.70 6.90
N PRO A 52 2.61 -8.54 7.76
CA PRO A 52 1.79 -7.31 7.82
C PRO A 52 2.55 -6.06 8.27
N THR A 53 3.80 -6.21 8.73
CA THR A 53 4.70 -5.10 9.07
C THR A 53 5.53 -4.59 7.89
N ASP A 54 5.53 -5.34 6.78
CA ASP A 54 6.15 -4.95 5.51
C ASP A 54 5.10 -4.27 4.63
N VAL A 55 5.23 -2.95 4.52
CA VAL A 55 4.22 -2.08 3.89
C VAL A 55 4.90 -1.04 3.02
N ASP A 56 4.45 -0.96 1.78
CA ASP A 56 4.77 0.12 0.86
C ASP A 56 3.59 1.09 0.79
N ILE A 57 3.88 2.38 0.98
CA ILE A 57 2.88 3.44 1.00
C ILE A 57 3.20 4.42 -0.10
N TYR A 58 2.29 4.57 -1.06
CA TYR A 58 2.39 5.53 -2.15
C TYR A 58 1.47 6.72 -1.86
N THR A 59 2.05 7.88 -1.57
CA THR A 59 1.33 9.10 -1.17
C THR A 59 1.41 10.22 -2.21
N GLU A 60 1.75 9.91 -3.46
CA GLU A 60 1.95 10.91 -4.52
C GLU A 60 0.65 11.50 -5.06
N HIS A 61 -0.51 11.04 -4.59
CA HIS A 61 -1.79 11.56 -5.03
C HIS A 61 -2.14 12.82 -4.22
N SER A 62 -2.36 13.93 -4.93
CA SER A 62 -2.86 15.18 -4.33
C SER A 62 -4.35 15.12 -3.96
N VAL A 63 -5.07 14.11 -4.44
CA VAL A 63 -6.51 13.90 -4.24
C VAL A 63 -6.79 12.53 -3.62
N PRO A 64 -7.97 12.32 -3.00
CA PRO A 64 -8.30 11.04 -2.39
C PRO A 64 -8.29 9.89 -3.41
N THR A 65 -7.56 8.83 -3.09
CA THR A 65 -7.43 7.62 -3.90
C THR A 65 -8.63 6.71 -3.65
N THR A 66 -9.33 6.30 -4.71
CA THR A 66 -10.56 5.49 -4.58
C THR A 66 -10.32 4.01 -4.86
N VAL A 67 -9.45 3.70 -5.83
CA VAL A 67 -9.12 2.33 -6.24
C VAL A 67 -7.67 2.29 -6.70
N ALA A 68 -6.94 1.25 -6.30
CA ALA A 68 -5.62 0.94 -6.82
C ALA A 68 -5.59 -0.53 -7.28
N ARG A 69 -4.88 -0.78 -8.38
CA ARG A 69 -4.63 -2.13 -8.92
C ARG A 69 -3.20 -2.21 -9.42
N MET A 70 -2.58 -3.36 -9.19
CA MET A 70 -1.28 -3.67 -9.78
C MET A 70 -1.46 -4.20 -11.22
N SER A 71 -0.56 -3.82 -12.13
CA SER A 71 -0.58 -4.30 -13.51
C SER A 71 -0.37 -5.82 -13.55
N PRO A 72 -1.11 -6.56 -14.41
CA PRO A 72 -0.94 -8.01 -14.56
C PRO A 72 0.43 -8.41 -15.10
N SER A 73 1.19 -7.48 -15.71
CA SER A 73 2.53 -7.73 -16.25
C SER A 73 3.68 -7.36 -15.32
N GLY A 74 3.41 -6.84 -14.12
CA GLY A 74 4.43 -6.63 -13.08
C GLY A 74 5.57 -5.66 -13.42
N CYS A 75 5.43 -4.78 -14.43
CA CYS A 75 6.49 -3.82 -14.76
C CYS A 75 6.47 -2.63 -13.79
N ALA A 76 7.15 -2.77 -12.65
CA ALA A 76 7.82 -1.66 -12.00
C ALA A 76 9.27 -1.69 -12.50
N SER A 77 9.61 -0.80 -13.44
CA SER A 77 11.01 -0.51 -13.79
C SER A 77 11.64 0.39 -12.74
#